data_AF-A0A3R6F4Z7-F1
#
_entry.id   AF-A0A3R6F4Z7-F1
#
_cell.length_a   1.000
_cell.length_b   1.000
_cell.length_c   1.000
_cell.angle_alpha   90.00
_cell.angle_beta   90.00
_cell.angle_gamma   90.00
#
_symmetry.space_group_name_H-M   'P 1'
#
loop_
_entity.id
_entity.type
_entity.pdbx_description
1 polymer ?
#
loop_
_entity_poly.entity_id
_entity_poly.type
_entity_poly.pdbx_seq_one_letter_code
_entity_poly.pdbx_strand_id
1 'polypeptide(L)'
;MQPTDDPVRMPPGVPVVPEMFQTNVGKTAQIFDTSHPYYKGLTEKEKDRLYYFVRQNIRPASDVLKSWGEYEALGMEWQKDYFNGNNGGYLATHRQRIEAGTMNKNERMKYKKETEMCRVFARNGYRVEHQAEQSGVSSPDVVIDGLPADLKRLSSHNNIVRHAVKAVRKQGAKVVLFQFDKETKQVHIELDKLKKAGIHTRYFFTGREGDIYTF
;
A
#
# COMPACT_ATOMS: atom_id res chain seq x y z
N MET A 1 11.95 18.21 31.82
CA MET A 1 13.14 17.49 31.31
C MET A 1 13.32 17.88 29.87
N GLN A 2 14.48 18.46 29.53
CA GLN A 2 14.85 18.82 28.15
C GLN A 2 15.22 17.55 27.37
N PRO A 3 15.01 17.52 26.04
CA PRO A 3 15.50 16.42 25.21
C PRO A 3 17.03 16.35 25.29
N THR A 4 17.57 15.23 25.77
CA THR A 4 19.01 14.97 25.87
C THR A 4 19.59 14.42 24.57
N ASP A 5 19.27 15.07 23.45
CA ASP A 5 19.99 14.83 22.19
C ASP A 5 21.15 15.82 22.12
N ASP A 6 22.12 15.64 23.03
CA ASP A 6 23.45 16.18 22.79
C ASP A 6 24.01 15.47 21.56
N PRO A 7 24.56 16.19 20.55
CA PRO A 7 25.26 15.55 19.46
C PRO A 7 26.37 14.68 20.06
N VAL A 8 26.38 13.40 19.68
CA VAL A 8 27.37 12.41 20.15
C VAL A 8 28.77 13.00 19.96
N ARG A 9 29.39 13.48 21.05
CA ARG A 9 30.80 13.88 21.04
C ARG A 9 31.61 12.60 20.86
N MET A 10 32.13 12.41 19.66
CA MET A 10 32.98 11.27 19.37
C MET A 10 34.19 11.26 20.32
N PRO A 11 34.54 10.12 20.93
CA PRO A 11 35.72 10.03 21.76
C PRO A 11 36.98 10.38 20.95
N PRO A 12 38.04 10.87 21.59
CA PRO A 12 39.29 11.19 20.87
C PRO A 12 39.86 9.89 20.27
N GLY A 13 40.09 9.88 18.96
CA GLY A 13 40.66 8.73 18.25
C GLY A 13 39.68 7.88 17.43
N VAL A 14 38.44 8.33 17.21
CA VAL A 14 37.54 7.68 16.23
C VAL A 14 38.10 7.89 14.82
N PRO A 15 38.26 6.82 14.01
CA PRO A 15 38.69 6.96 12.62
C PRO A 15 37.74 7.92 11.89
N VAL A 16 38.32 8.87 11.16
CA VAL A 16 37.57 9.79 10.28
C VAL A 16 36.64 8.92 9.45
N VAL A 17 35.32 9.04 9.69
CA VAL A 17 34.32 8.36 8.87
C VAL A 17 34.59 8.80 7.44
N PRO A 18 34.98 7.88 6.53
CA PRO A 18 35.29 8.25 5.16
C PRO A 18 34.11 9.02 4.58
N GLU A 19 34.38 10.07 3.80
CA GLU A 19 33.37 11.00 3.27
C GLU A 19 32.15 10.27 2.66
N MET A 20 32.39 9.13 2.00
CA MET A 20 31.38 8.25 1.44
C MET A 20 30.32 7.71 2.41
N PHE A 21 30.59 7.67 3.72
CA PHE A 21 29.67 7.20 4.78
C PHE A 21 29.12 8.33 5.65
N GLN A 22 29.40 9.60 5.30
CA GLN A 22 28.81 10.75 6.00
C GLN A 22 27.34 10.98 5.61
N THR A 23 26.90 10.39 4.50
CA THR A 23 25.49 10.39 4.07
C THR A 23 24.68 9.49 5.00
N ASN A 24 23.77 10.09 5.77
CA ASN A 24 22.84 9.32 6.59
C ASN A 24 21.76 8.69 5.71
N VAL A 25 22.03 7.46 5.28
CA VAL A 25 21.18 6.64 4.41
C VAL A 25 19.73 6.55 4.91
N GLY A 26 19.51 6.60 6.22
CA GLY A 26 18.19 6.53 6.86
C GLY A 26 17.37 7.82 6.74
N LYS A 27 18.01 8.97 6.50
CA LYS A 27 17.34 10.27 6.28
C LYS A 27 17.25 10.66 4.81
N THR A 28 18.28 10.39 4.01
CA THR A 28 18.37 10.87 2.63
C THR A 28 18.02 9.82 1.59
N ALA A 29 17.88 8.55 1.99
CA ALA A 29 17.80 7.39 1.08
C ALA A 29 18.96 7.31 0.07
N GLN A 30 20.06 8.04 0.32
CA GLN A 30 21.28 8.01 -0.49
C GLN A 30 22.30 7.13 0.21
N ILE A 31 22.63 5.99 -0.42
CA ILE A 31 23.62 5.03 0.10
C ILE A 31 25.04 5.59 0.00
N PHE A 32 25.30 6.42 -1.01
CA PHE A 32 26.59 7.08 -1.22
C PHE A 32 26.36 8.57 -1.49
N ASP A 33 27.36 9.38 -1.15
CA ASP A 33 27.38 10.80 -1.53
C ASP A 33 27.42 10.95 -3.06
N THR A 34 26.88 12.05 -3.60
CA THR A 34 26.85 12.30 -5.06
C THR A 34 28.24 12.42 -5.71
N SER A 35 29.29 12.66 -4.92
CA SER A 35 30.69 12.62 -5.33
C SER A 35 31.27 11.20 -5.42
N HIS A 36 30.54 10.17 -4.99
CA HIS A 36 31.01 8.79 -4.96
C HIS A 36 31.28 8.25 -6.38
N PRO A 37 32.30 7.39 -6.58
CA PRO A 37 32.66 6.85 -7.89
C PRO A 37 31.52 6.18 -8.67
N TYR A 38 30.49 5.66 -8.00
CA TYR A 38 29.30 5.10 -8.65
C TYR A 38 28.41 6.13 -9.35
N TYR A 39 28.52 7.40 -9.00
CA TYR A 39 27.84 8.51 -9.69
C TYR A 39 28.76 9.23 -10.69
N LYS A 40 30.03 8.86 -10.77
CA LYS A 40 31.01 9.46 -11.67
C LYS A 40 30.67 9.09 -13.12
N GLY A 41 30.39 10.09 -13.93
CA GLY A 41 30.02 9.93 -15.34
C GLY A 41 28.51 9.91 -15.61
N LEU A 42 27.66 9.92 -14.57
CA LEU A 42 26.23 10.13 -14.75
C LEU A 42 25.92 11.60 -14.97
N THR A 43 25.10 11.88 -15.97
CA THR A 43 24.52 13.20 -16.20
C THR A 43 23.49 13.55 -15.13
N GLU A 44 23.20 14.83 -14.93
CA GLU A 44 22.17 15.28 -13.98
C GLU A 44 20.79 14.67 -14.29
N LYS A 45 20.44 14.46 -15.57
CA LYS A 45 19.21 13.75 -15.98
C LYS A 45 19.16 12.30 -15.53
N GLU A 46 20.30 11.61 -15.51
CA GLU A 46 20.37 10.21 -15.08
C GLU A 46 20.32 10.08 -13.56
N LYS A 47 20.96 11.02 -12.85
CA LYS A 47 20.80 11.15 -11.39
C LYS A 47 19.35 11.44 -11.03
N ASP A 48 18.70 12.36 -11.73
CA ASP A 48 17.27 12.66 -11.53
C ASP A 48 16.39 11.45 -11.79
N ARG A 49 16.65 10.64 -12.83
CA ARG A 49 15.92 9.39 -13.07
C ARG A 49 16.13 8.38 -11.95
N LEU A 50 17.35 8.24 -11.44
CA LEU A 50 17.66 7.34 -10.32
C LEU A 50 16.94 7.80 -9.05
N TYR A 51 16.97 9.10 -8.74
CA TYR A 51 16.23 9.64 -7.60
C TYR A 51 14.72 9.57 -7.77
N TYR A 52 14.22 9.78 -8.98
CA TYR A 52 12.82 9.55 -9.29
C TYR A 52 12.45 8.08 -9.05
N PHE A 53 13.28 7.14 -9.51
CA PHE A 53 13.09 5.72 -9.24
C PHE A 53 13.10 5.42 -7.73
N VAL A 54 14.08 5.92 -6.97
CA VAL A 54 14.15 5.73 -5.51
C VAL A 54 12.92 6.33 -4.82
N ARG A 55 12.51 7.57 -5.13
CA ARG A 55 11.34 8.21 -4.52
C ARG A 55 10.02 7.50 -4.85
N GLN A 56 9.92 6.91 -6.04
CA GLN A 56 8.72 6.17 -6.46
C GLN A 56 8.68 4.75 -5.89
N ASN A 57 9.84 4.14 -5.61
CA ASN A 57 9.94 2.72 -5.26
C ASN A 57 10.36 2.45 -3.80
N ILE A 58 10.91 3.45 -3.09
CA ILE A 58 11.38 3.35 -1.71
C ILE A 58 10.60 4.37 -0.88
N ARG A 59 9.82 3.87 0.08
CA ARG A 59 9.16 4.73 1.07
C ARG A 59 10.20 5.25 2.07
N PRO A 60 10.25 6.56 2.35
CA PRO A 60 11.10 7.10 3.41
C PRO A 60 10.82 6.43 4.75
N ALA A 61 11.86 6.25 5.58
CA ALA A 61 11.72 5.66 6.90
C ALA A 61 10.72 6.41 7.79
N SER A 62 10.59 7.73 7.63
CA SER A 62 9.59 8.55 8.31
C SER A 62 8.15 8.13 7.99
N ASP A 63 7.88 7.77 6.73
CA ASP A 63 6.55 7.37 6.28
C ASP A 63 6.21 5.96 6.76
N VAL A 64 7.21 5.08 6.81
CA VAL A 64 7.09 3.75 7.41
C VAL A 64 6.80 3.88 8.92
N LEU A 65 7.53 4.72 9.63
CA LEU A 65 7.31 4.98 11.06
C LEU A 65 5.93 5.60 11.33
N LYS A 66 5.48 6.52 10.47
CA LYS A 66 4.12 7.06 10.54
C LYS A 66 3.08 5.95 10.38
N SER A 67 3.24 5.11 9.35
CA SER A 67 2.32 3.99 9.09
C SER A 67 2.32 2.98 10.24
N TRP A 68 3.49 2.74 10.86
CA TRP A 68 3.60 1.94 12.07
C TRP A 68 2.83 2.56 13.24
N GLY A 69 2.96 3.86 13.46
CA GLY A 69 2.21 4.58 14.49
C GLY A 69 0.70 4.51 14.29
N GLU A 70 0.22 4.67 13.04
CA GLU A 70 -1.18 4.51 12.67
C GLU A 70 -1.68 3.08 12.95
N TYR A 71 -0.91 2.06 12.53
CA TYR A 71 -1.21 0.66 12.77
C TYR A 71 -1.25 0.31 14.27
N GLU A 72 -0.31 0.84 15.04
CA GLU A 72 -0.22 0.58 16.47
C GLU A 72 -1.34 1.25 17.28
N ALA A 73 -1.77 2.44 16.83
CA ALA A 73 -2.83 3.23 17.45
C ALA A 73 -4.25 2.64 17.24
N LEU A 74 -4.41 1.65 16.37
CA LEU A 74 -5.68 0.94 16.20
C LEU A 74 -6.11 0.30 17.53
N GLY A 75 -7.40 0.45 17.85
CA GLY A 75 -7.99 -0.03 19.10
C GLY A 75 -8.07 -1.56 19.20
N MET A 76 -8.52 -2.04 20.35
CA MET A 76 -8.61 -3.47 20.64
C MET A 76 -9.60 -4.22 19.73
N GLU A 77 -10.53 -3.51 19.09
CA GLU A 77 -11.47 -4.01 18.11
C GLU A 77 -10.82 -4.44 16.78
N TRP A 78 -9.56 -4.08 16.57
CA TRP A 78 -8.77 -4.45 15.40
C TRP A 78 -7.84 -5.63 15.69
N GLN A 79 -7.82 -6.58 14.76
CA GLN A 79 -6.76 -7.57 14.68
C GLN A 79 -5.66 -7.04 13.76
N LYS A 80 -4.46 -6.88 14.32
CA LYS A 80 -3.24 -6.47 13.63
C LYS A 80 -2.64 -7.64 12.85
N ASP A 81 -3.10 -7.88 11.62
CA ASP A 81 -2.78 -9.08 10.83
C ASP A 81 -1.40 -9.06 10.15
N TYR A 82 -0.96 -7.89 9.68
CA TYR A 82 0.27 -7.77 8.90
C TYR A 82 0.80 -6.34 8.88
N PHE A 83 2.13 -6.20 9.00
CA PHE A 83 2.85 -4.96 8.77
C PHE A 83 4.11 -5.24 7.93
N ASN A 84 4.39 -4.38 6.95
CA ASN A 84 5.60 -4.45 6.13
C ASN A 84 6.57 -3.33 6.53
N GLY A 85 7.62 -3.70 7.27
CA GLY A 85 8.66 -2.76 7.71
C GLY A 85 9.49 -2.11 6.61
N ASN A 86 9.41 -2.59 5.36
CA ASN A 86 10.19 -2.02 4.25
C ASN A 86 9.43 -0.90 3.52
N ASN A 87 8.11 -0.95 3.48
CA ASN A 87 7.31 0.00 2.71
C ASN A 87 6.10 0.60 3.46
N GLY A 88 5.91 0.24 4.74
CA GLY A 88 4.87 0.78 5.61
C GLY A 88 3.46 0.30 5.31
N GLY A 89 3.28 -0.63 4.37
CA GLY A 89 1.96 -1.22 4.12
C GLY A 89 1.52 -2.12 5.26
N TYR A 90 0.23 -2.11 5.58
CA TYR A 90 -0.32 -2.91 6.67
C TYR A 90 -1.72 -3.41 6.36
N LEU A 91 -2.11 -4.48 7.06
CA LEU A 91 -3.47 -4.98 7.10
C LEU A 91 -3.91 -5.11 8.56
N ALA A 92 -5.01 -4.44 8.90
CA ALA A 92 -5.73 -4.68 10.12
C ALA A 92 -7.18 -5.05 9.80
N THR A 93 -7.72 -6.07 10.46
CA THR A 93 -9.08 -6.54 10.24
C THR A 93 -9.92 -6.32 11.48
N HIS A 94 -11.10 -5.72 11.33
CA HIS A 94 -12.02 -5.54 12.43
C HIS A 94 -12.50 -6.91 12.96
N ARG A 95 -12.54 -7.12 14.27
CA ARG A 95 -12.89 -8.42 14.88
C ARG A 95 -14.24 -8.98 14.42
N GLN A 96 -15.25 -8.12 14.28
CA GLN A 96 -16.56 -8.53 13.77
C GLN A 96 -16.49 -9.12 12.34
N ARG A 97 -15.52 -8.70 11.51
CA ARG A 97 -15.32 -9.26 10.17
C ARG A 97 -14.78 -10.69 10.25
N ILE A 98 -13.85 -10.93 11.17
CA ILE A 98 -13.30 -12.26 11.45
C ILE A 98 -14.41 -13.19 11.95
N GLU A 99 -15.23 -12.71 12.89
CA GLU A 99 -16.37 -13.46 13.44
C GLU A 99 -17.37 -13.84 12.35
N ALA A 100 -17.78 -12.89 11.50
CA ALA A 100 -18.65 -13.14 10.35
C ALA A 100 -18.06 -14.22 9.41
N GLY A 101 -16.74 -14.17 9.19
CA GLY A 101 -16.01 -15.16 8.40
C GLY A 101 -15.98 -16.58 8.99
N THR A 102 -16.37 -16.79 10.25
CA THR A 102 -16.40 -18.12 10.87
C THR A 102 -17.80 -18.76 10.90
N MET A 103 -18.85 -18.00 10.55
CA MET A 103 -20.25 -18.46 10.68
C MET A 103 -20.59 -19.67 9.83
N ASN A 104 -20.12 -19.73 8.59
CA ASN A 104 -20.36 -20.87 7.69
C ASN A 104 -19.26 -20.98 6.61
N LYS A 105 -19.27 -22.09 5.86
CA LYS A 105 -18.26 -22.36 4.82
C LYS A 105 -18.21 -21.27 3.74
N ASN A 106 -19.36 -20.72 3.34
CA ASN A 106 -19.43 -19.72 2.28
C ASN A 106 -18.86 -18.39 2.76
N GLU A 107 -19.25 -17.91 3.94
CA GLU A 107 -18.69 -16.70 4.55
C GLU A 107 -17.20 -16.85 4.81
N ARG A 108 -16.76 -18.03 5.25
CA ARG A 108 -15.33 -18.31 5.41
C ARG A 108 -14.56 -18.22 4.11
N MET A 109 -15.12 -18.72 3.01
CA MET A 109 -14.48 -18.60 1.69
C MET A 109 -14.49 -17.17 1.17
N LYS A 110 -15.57 -16.41 1.41
CA LYS A 110 -15.66 -14.99 1.06
C LYS A 110 -14.60 -14.18 1.82
N TYR A 111 -14.60 -14.29 3.15
CA TYR A 111 -13.63 -13.66 4.03
C TYR A 111 -12.20 -13.98 3.59
N LYS A 112 -11.86 -15.27 3.39
CA LYS A 112 -10.51 -15.66 2.96
C LYS A 112 -10.07 -14.97 1.66
N LYS A 113 -10.95 -14.90 0.65
CA LYS A 113 -10.64 -14.25 -0.63
C LYS A 113 -10.41 -12.75 -0.47
N GLU A 114 -11.23 -12.08 0.33
CA GLU A 114 -11.07 -10.65 0.61
C GLU A 114 -9.79 -10.37 1.38
N THR A 115 -9.53 -11.12 2.46
CA THR A 115 -8.31 -10.97 3.26
C THR A 115 -7.05 -11.25 2.44
N GLU A 116 -7.07 -12.25 1.55
CA GLU A 116 -5.97 -12.50 0.60
C GLU A 116 -5.71 -11.28 -0.30
N MET A 117 -6.77 -10.69 -0.85
CA MET A 117 -6.68 -9.50 -1.70
C MET A 117 -6.17 -8.28 -0.91
N CYS A 118 -6.69 -8.03 0.29
CA CYS A 118 -6.20 -6.98 1.20
C CYS A 118 -4.70 -7.15 1.49
N ARG A 119 -4.27 -8.39 1.75
CA ARG A 119 -2.86 -8.69 2.04
C ARG A 119 -1.95 -8.43 0.85
N VAL A 120 -2.42 -8.62 -0.39
CA VAL A 120 -1.66 -8.24 -1.59
C VAL A 120 -1.45 -6.72 -1.64
N PHE A 121 -2.49 -5.91 -1.41
CA PHE A 121 -2.31 -4.47 -1.33
C PHE A 121 -1.36 -4.08 -0.18
N ALA A 122 -1.54 -4.65 1.01
CA ALA A 122 -0.65 -4.37 2.14
C ALA A 122 0.82 -4.70 1.86
N ARG A 123 1.10 -5.82 1.20
CA ARG A 123 2.47 -6.18 0.77
C ARG A 123 3.09 -5.13 -0.16
N ASN A 124 2.26 -4.49 -0.98
CA ASN A 124 2.66 -3.44 -1.92
C ASN A 124 2.65 -2.03 -1.30
N GLY A 125 2.66 -1.90 0.02
CA GLY A 125 2.83 -0.61 0.70
C GLY A 125 1.54 0.16 0.97
N TYR A 126 0.38 -0.43 0.68
CA TYR A 126 -0.90 0.20 0.98
C TYR A 126 -1.29 -0.05 2.44
N ARG A 127 -1.90 0.95 3.08
CA ARG A 127 -2.45 0.84 4.44
C ARG A 127 -3.90 0.39 4.34
N VAL A 128 -4.22 -0.82 4.79
CA VAL A 128 -5.53 -1.44 4.57
C VAL A 128 -6.20 -1.78 5.90
N GLU A 129 -7.41 -1.27 6.09
CA GLU A 129 -8.29 -1.59 7.21
C GLU A 129 -9.51 -2.34 6.68
N HIS A 130 -9.62 -3.64 6.98
CA HIS A 130 -10.73 -4.48 6.56
C HIS A 130 -11.90 -4.31 7.54
N GLN A 131 -12.93 -3.61 7.09
CA GLN A 131 -14.01 -3.10 7.93
C GLN A 131 -15.01 -4.20 8.31
N ALA A 132 -15.79 -3.95 9.35
CA ALA A 132 -16.94 -4.78 9.69
C ALA A 132 -18.04 -4.68 8.62
N GLU A 133 -18.77 -5.76 8.39
CA GLU A 133 -20.01 -5.69 7.60
C GLU A 133 -21.14 -5.13 8.46
N GLN A 134 -21.73 -4.01 8.04
CA GLN A 134 -22.95 -3.50 8.66
C GLN A 134 -24.18 -4.14 8.00
N SER A 135 -24.86 -5.01 8.74
CA SER A 135 -26.11 -5.64 8.28
C SER A 135 -27.13 -4.58 7.85
N GLY A 136 -27.59 -4.66 6.60
CA GLY A 136 -28.62 -3.77 6.05
C GLY A 136 -28.13 -2.43 5.49
N VAL A 137 -26.84 -2.09 5.66
CA VAL A 137 -26.26 -0.87 5.11
C VAL A 137 -25.21 -1.24 4.05
N SER A 138 -25.33 -0.65 2.87
CA SER A 138 -24.34 -0.86 1.81
C SER A 138 -23.09 -0.01 2.09
N SER A 139 -22.18 -0.51 2.92
CA SER A 139 -20.90 0.12 3.22
C SER A 139 -19.75 -0.41 2.35
N PRO A 140 -18.67 0.37 2.15
CA PRO A 140 -17.43 -0.12 1.55
C PRO A 140 -16.79 -1.23 2.40
N ASP A 141 -16.12 -2.18 1.75
CA ASP A 141 -15.52 -3.34 2.41
C ASP A 141 -14.28 -2.98 3.24
N VAL A 142 -13.51 -1.98 2.78
CA VAL A 142 -12.22 -1.61 3.38
C VAL A 142 -12.00 -0.11 3.38
N VAL A 143 -11.01 0.35 4.14
CA VAL A 143 -10.39 1.67 3.99
C VAL A 143 -8.95 1.45 3.54
N ILE A 144 -8.55 2.09 2.44
CA ILE A 144 -7.20 2.01 1.88
C ILE A 144 -6.55 3.40 1.84
N ASP A 145 -5.45 3.57 2.55
CA ASP A 145 -4.79 4.87 2.78
C ASP A 145 -5.74 5.98 3.26
N GLY A 146 -6.73 5.63 4.07
CA GLY A 146 -7.77 6.55 4.56
C GLY A 146 -8.93 6.78 3.58
N LEU A 147 -8.94 6.12 2.42
CA LEU A 147 -10.04 6.21 1.45
C LEU A 147 -10.98 5.00 1.55
N PRO A 148 -12.30 5.20 1.68
CA PRO A 148 -13.27 4.11 1.64
C PRO A 148 -13.20 3.39 0.28
N ALA A 149 -13.13 2.07 0.31
CA ALA A 149 -12.90 1.26 -0.87
C ALA A 149 -13.68 -0.05 -0.84
N ASP A 150 -13.95 -0.57 -2.04
CA ASP A 150 -14.75 -1.77 -2.23
C ASP A 150 -13.91 -2.80 -3.03
N LEU A 151 -13.96 -4.06 -2.58
CA LEU A 151 -13.15 -5.16 -3.11
C LEU A 151 -13.94 -5.89 -4.19
N LYS A 152 -13.30 -6.12 -5.33
CA LYS A 152 -13.89 -6.86 -6.45
C LYS A 152 -12.88 -7.81 -7.08
N ARG A 153 -13.07 -9.11 -6.83
CA ARG A 153 -12.39 -10.16 -7.57
C ARG A 153 -13.24 -10.63 -8.74
N LEU A 154 -12.70 -10.52 -9.96
CA LEU A 154 -13.45 -10.80 -11.19
C LEU A 154 -12.66 -11.75 -12.11
N SER A 155 -13.37 -12.77 -12.61
CA SER A 155 -12.86 -13.71 -13.60
C SER A 155 -13.21 -13.33 -15.04
N SER A 156 -14.08 -12.33 -15.23
CA SER A 156 -14.57 -11.89 -16.53
C SER A 156 -14.79 -10.38 -16.59
N HIS A 157 -14.66 -9.82 -17.80
CA HIS A 157 -14.78 -8.39 -18.09
C HIS A 157 -16.21 -7.85 -18.01
N ASN A 158 -17.22 -8.70 -18.24
CA ASN A 158 -18.63 -8.30 -18.39
C ASN A 158 -19.18 -7.45 -17.24
N ASN A 159 -18.63 -7.59 -16.03
CA ASN A 159 -19.16 -6.96 -14.84
C ASN A 159 -18.30 -5.85 -14.25
N ILE A 160 -17.15 -5.54 -14.87
CA ILE A 160 -16.18 -4.56 -14.33
C ILE A 160 -16.84 -3.20 -14.11
N VAL A 161 -17.38 -2.61 -15.18
CA VAL A 161 -17.96 -1.26 -15.12
C VAL A 161 -19.16 -1.22 -14.19
N ARG A 162 -20.05 -2.22 -14.30
CA ARG A 162 -21.26 -2.31 -13.49
C ARG A 162 -20.94 -2.37 -11.99
N HIS A 163 -19.96 -3.18 -11.58
CA HIS A 163 -19.58 -3.28 -10.17
C HIS A 163 -18.90 -2.00 -9.68
N ALA A 164 -17.99 -1.41 -10.45
CA ALA A 164 -17.32 -0.18 -10.04
C ALA A 164 -18.30 0.98 -9.86
N VAL A 165 -19.21 1.18 -10.83
CA VAL A 165 -20.23 2.23 -10.77
C VAL A 165 -21.14 2.01 -9.57
N LYS A 166 -21.52 0.76 -9.26
CA LYS A 166 -22.30 0.44 -8.06
C LYS A 166 -21.53 0.81 -6.80
N ALA A 167 -20.27 0.39 -6.67
CA ALA A 167 -19.41 0.67 -5.53
C ALA A 167 -19.33 2.18 -5.23
N VAL A 168 -19.03 2.98 -6.26
CA VAL A 168 -18.87 4.44 -6.10
C VAL A 168 -20.22 5.12 -5.85
N ARG A 169 -21.22 4.88 -6.70
CA ARG A 169 -22.46 5.67 -6.69
C ARG A 169 -23.47 5.24 -5.62
N LYS A 170 -23.44 3.96 -5.21
CA LYS A 170 -24.40 3.42 -4.24
C LYS A 170 -23.78 3.10 -2.88
N GLN A 171 -22.52 2.66 -2.88
CA GLN A 171 -21.86 2.20 -1.66
C GLN A 171 -20.89 3.24 -1.08
N GLY A 172 -20.72 4.38 -1.76
CA GLY A 172 -19.91 5.50 -1.27
C GLY A 172 -18.39 5.27 -1.38
N ALA A 173 -17.95 4.22 -2.08
CA ALA A 173 -16.52 3.97 -2.29
C ALA A 173 -15.87 5.12 -3.07
N LYS A 174 -14.67 5.53 -2.64
CA LYS A 174 -13.85 6.53 -3.32
C LYS A 174 -12.86 5.88 -4.29
N VAL A 175 -12.51 4.62 -4.04
CA VAL A 175 -11.65 3.83 -4.91
C VAL A 175 -12.19 2.40 -4.99
N VAL A 176 -12.08 1.78 -6.15
CA VAL A 176 -12.45 0.37 -6.35
C VAL A 176 -11.17 -0.45 -6.49
N LEU A 177 -11.05 -1.49 -5.68
CA LEU A 177 -9.91 -2.38 -5.68
C LEU A 177 -10.27 -3.63 -6.48
N PHE A 178 -9.52 -3.93 -7.53
CA PHE A 178 -9.76 -5.11 -8.36
C PHE A 178 -8.65 -6.16 -8.26
N GLN A 179 -9.07 -7.42 -8.24
CA GLN A 179 -8.22 -8.55 -8.58
C GLN A 179 -8.82 -9.22 -9.82
N PHE A 180 -8.03 -9.30 -10.88
CA PHE A 180 -8.44 -9.97 -12.11
C PHE A 180 -7.76 -11.33 -12.22
N ASP A 181 -8.53 -12.40 -12.47
CA ASP A 181 -7.94 -13.73 -12.62
C ASP A 181 -7.11 -13.86 -13.91
N LYS A 182 -7.42 -13.10 -14.96
CA LYS A 182 -6.69 -13.11 -16.24
C LYS A 182 -6.58 -11.72 -16.85
N GLU A 183 -5.42 -11.45 -17.43
CA GLU A 183 -5.19 -10.26 -18.24
C GLU A 183 -5.69 -10.49 -19.68
N THR A 184 -6.62 -9.64 -20.14
CA THR A 184 -7.17 -9.72 -21.50
C THR A 184 -7.39 -8.31 -22.07
N LYS A 185 -7.43 -8.20 -23.40
CA LYS A 185 -7.71 -6.92 -24.08
C LYS A 185 -9.05 -6.33 -23.64
N GLN A 186 -10.06 -7.16 -23.41
CA GLN A 186 -11.39 -6.74 -22.98
C GLN A 186 -11.38 -6.15 -21.57
N VAL A 187 -10.59 -6.71 -20.64
CA VAL A 187 -10.42 -6.12 -19.29
C VAL A 187 -9.85 -4.71 -19.41
N HIS A 188 -8.82 -4.51 -20.24
CA HIS A 188 -8.24 -3.18 -20.48
C HIS A 188 -9.23 -2.19 -21.10
N ILE A 189 -10.08 -2.63 -22.03
CA ILE A 189 -11.16 -1.79 -22.60
C ILE A 189 -12.15 -1.35 -21.51
N GLU A 190 -12.56 -2.25 -20.61
CA GLU A 190 -13.46 -1.89 -19.51
C GLU A 190 -12.80 -0.97 -18.48
N LEU A 191 -11.50 -1.16 -18.20
CA LEU A 191 -10.73 -0.27 -17.33
C LEU A 191 -10.60 1.13 -17.93
N ASP A 192 -10.38 1.26 -19.25
CA ASP A 192 -10.35 2.57 -19.93
C ASP A 192 -11.70 3.31 -19.84
N LYS A 193 -12.81 2.58 -19.89
CA LYS A 193 -14.15 3.17 -19.64
C LYS A 193 -14.26 3.71 -18.22
N LEU A 194 -13.73 3.00 -17.22
CA LEU A 194 -13.71 3.48 -15.83
C LEU A 194 -12.86 4.73 -15.66
N LYS A 195 -11.68 4.75 -16.30
CA LYS A 195 -10.79 5.91 -16.31
C LYS A 195 -11.49 7.13 -16.89
N LYS A 196 -12.14 6.99 -18.05
CA LYS A 196 -12.93 8.05 -18.70
C LYS A 196 -14.11 8.53 -17.85
N ALA A 197 -14.66 7.65 -17.02
CA ALA A 197 -15.72 7.98 -16.08
C ALA A 197 -15.22 8.65 -14.78
N GLY A 198 -13.91 8.82 -14.60
CA GLY A 198 -13.32 9.39 -13.39
C GLY A 198 -13.46 8.50 -12.16
N ILE A 199 -13.61 7.19 -12.35
CA ILE A 199 -13.67 6.23 -11.25
C ILE A 199 -12.24 5.78 -10.93
N HIS A 200 -11.75 6.17 -9.76
CA HIS A 200 -10.44 5.76 -9.29
C HIS A 200 -10.39 4.27 -9.01
N THR A 201 -9.37 3.61 -9.54
CA THR A 201 -9.19 2.17 -9.35
C THR A 201 -7.75 1.84 -9.00
N ARG A 202 -7.59 0.77 -8.21
CA ARG A 202 -6.30 0.09 -8.04
C ARG A 202 -6.51 -1.38 -8.34
N TYR A 203 -5.62 -1.98 -9.12
CA TYR A 203 -5.83 -3.37 -9.54
C TYR A 203 -4.56 -4.15 -9.75
N PHE A 204 -4.67 -5.47 -9.71
CA PHE A 204 -3.62 -6.41 -10.07
C PHE A 204 -4.21 -7.65 -10.76
N PHE A 205 -3.34 -8.41 -11.40
CA PHE A 205 -3.68 -9.70 -12.00
C PHE A 205 -3.16 -10.84 -11.12
N THR A 206 -3.94 -11.92 -10.99
CA THR A 206 -3.50 -13.14 -10.30
C THR A 206 -2.22 -13.68 -10.95
N GLY A 207 -1.23 -14.04 -10.13
CA GLY A 207 0.12 -14.41 -10.56
C GLY A 207 1.06 -13.22 -10.80
N ARG A 208 0.57 -11.99 -10.65
CA ARG A 208 1.31 -10.73 -10.77
C ARG A 208 1.00 -9.80 -9.60
N GLU A 209 0.95 -10.34 -8.40
CA GLU A 209 0.55 -9.64 -7.18
C GLU A 209 1.50 -8.49 -6.79
N GLY A 210 2.72 -8.45 -7.33
CA GLY A 210 3.66 -7.33 -7.13
C GLY A 210 3.39 -6.10 -8.01
N ASP A 211 2.53 -6.24 -9.02
CA ASP A 211 2.27 -5.17 -9.99
C ASP A 211 0.91 -4.53 -9.70
N ILE A 212 0.89 -3.49 -8.86
CA ILE A 212 -0.33 -2.72 -8.60
C ILE A 212 -0.44 -1.55 -9.58
N TYR A 213 -1.49 -1.58 -10.40
CA TYR A 213 -1.82 -0.52 -11.34
C TYR A 213 -2.83 0.45 -10.74
N THR A 214 -2.74 1.72 -11.11
CA THR A 214 -3.64 2.77 -10.60
C THR A 214 -4.02 3.77 -11.70
N PHE A 215 -5.23 4.33 -11.62
CA PHE A 215 -5.68 5.52 -12.36
C PHE A 215 -6.93 6.12 -11.72
#